data_AF-A0A2G2YI79-F1
#
_entry.id   AF-A0A2G2YI79-F1
#
_cell.length_a   1.000
_cell.length_b   1.000
_cell.length_c   1.000
_cell.angle_alpha   90.00
_cell.angle_beta   90.00
_cell.angle_gamma   90.00
#
_symmetry.space_group_name_H-M   'P 1'
#
loop_
_entity.id
_entity.type
_entity.pdbx_description
1 polymer ?
#
loop_
_entity_poly.entity_id
_entity_poly.type
_entity_poly.pdbx_seq_one_letter_code
_entity_poly.pdbx_strand_id
1 'polypeptide(L)'
;MSELNLETPIQLSSLKRFEVDGSPKAGVLFDEAEVFTSQLEGMKQIEELDISDCNSLTSLPIRALPSTLKRIRIRLCRKLKLEAPDSTCYLRIKRCQNLNGTERLYISCCENVEILSVACGIQMTSLSIYDCKKLKRLPERMQELLPSLKELQLSHCPEIESFPNGGLPFHLQLLWIINCEKLVNDRKEWRLERLLSLRELCIFHNGSDEEIVGDEN
;
A
#
# COMPACT_ATOMS: atom_id res chain seq x y z
N MET A 1 7.59 19.25 18.40
CA MET A 1 7.99 18.87 17.04
C MET A 1 9.50 18.97 16.96
N SER A 2 10.20 17.84 17.10
CA SER A 2 11.65 17.78 16.87
C SER A 2 11.87 17.75 15.37
N GLU A 3 12.45 18.81 14.82
CA GLU A 3 12.93 18.81 13.44
C GLU A 3 13.91 17.64 13.27
N LEU A 4 13.69 16.80 12.24
CA LEU A 4 14.67 15.80 11.83
C LEU A 4 15.90 16.55 11.32
N ASN A 5 16.86 16.78 12.21
CA ASN A 5 18.09 17.47 11.87
C ASN A 5 19.06 16.45 11.26
N LEU A 6 19.25 16.52 9.94
CA LEU A 6 20.04 15.57 9.14
C LEU A 6 21.57 15.70 9.34
N GLU A 7 22.01 16.61 10.20
CA GLU A 7 23.43 16.90 10.45
C GLU A 7 24.12 15.80 11.27
N THR A 8 23.37 14.99 12.02
CA THR A 8 23.93 13.88 12.83
C THR A 8 23.04 12.65 12.78
N PRO A 9 23.61 11.44 12.55
CA PRO A 9 22.86 10.18 12.61
C PRO A 9 22.12 10.02 13.93
N ILE A 10 20.83 9.72 13.84
CA ILE A 10 19.96 9.57 15.00
C ILE A 10 20.04 8.12 15.50
N GLN A 11 20.56 7.93 16.71
CA GLN A 11 20.58 6.63 17.39
C GLN A 11 19.37 6.46 18.31
N LEU A 12 18.33 5.78 17.81
CA LEU A 12 17.09 5.50 18.55
C LEU A 12 16.87 3.99 18.73
N SER A 13 17.77 3.36 19.49
CA SER A 13 17.84 1.91 19.66
C SER A 13 16.67 1.27 20.42
N SER A 14 15.93 2.05 21.21
CA SER A 14 14.74 1.61 21.97
C SER A 14 13.42 1.98 21.30
N LEU A 15 13.46 2.69 20.17
CA LEU A 15 12.27 3.24 19.55
C LEU A 15 11.48 2.16 18.82
N LYS A 16 10.21 2.02 19.20
CA LYS A 16 9.27 1.07 18.56
C LYS A 16 8.36 1.72 17.53
N ARG A 17 8.09 3.02 17.66
CA ARG A 17 7.23 3.78 16.76
C ARG A 17 7.97 5.02 16.29
N PHE A 18 8.06 5.19 14.98
CA PHE A 18 8.60 6.38 14.36
C PHE A 18 7.50 7.09 13.59
N GLU A 19 7.30 8.37 13.92
CA GLU A 19 6.25 9.21 13.38
C GLU A 19 6.88 10.46 12.76
N VAL A 20 6.47 10.76 11.54
CA VAL A 20 6.86 11.97 10.81
C VAL A 20 5.59 12.67 10.37
N ASP A 21 5.35 13.85 10.90
CA ASP A 21 4.14 14.65 10.62
C ASP A 21 4.53 16.03 10.08
N GLY A 22 3.94 16.43 8.95
CA GLY A 22 4.12 17.75 8.34
C GLY A 22 5.55 18.10 7.91
N SER A 23 6.46 17.12 7.81
CA SER A 23 7.89 17.41 7.57
C SER A 23 8.17 17.75 6.10
N PRO A 24 8.71 18.95 5.79
CA PRO A 24 9.10 19.33 4.44
C PRO A 24 10.40 18.65 3.97
N LYS A 25 11.11 17.97 4.88
CA LYS A 25 12.37 17.25 4.60
C LYS A 25 12.20 15.74 4.53
N ALA A 26 10.98 15.22 4.67
CA ALA A 26 10.72 13.78 4.60
C ALA A 26 11.24 13.16 3.30
N GLY A 27 11.08 13.84 2.15
CA GLY A 27 11.59 13.35 0.86
C GLY A 27 13.10 13.13 0.87
N VAL A 28 13.87 14.06 1.44
CA VAL A 28 15.34 13.95 1.54
C VAL A 28 15.75 12.72 2.36
N LEU A 29 15.00 12.39 3.39
CA LEU A 29 15.30 11.25 4.27
C LEU A 29 14.87 9.91 3.66
N PHE A 30 13.70 9.85 3.03
CA PHE A 30 13.07 8.59 2.62
C PHE A 30 13.21 8.29 1.12
N ASP A 31 13.39 9.28 0.25
CA ASP A 31 13.49 9.01 -1.20
C ASP A 31 14.83 8.31 -1.55
N GLU A 32 15.85 8.47 -0.70
CA GLU A 32 17.17 7.85 -0.87
C GLU A 32 17.42 6.79 0.21
N ALA A 33 17.50 5.52 -0.20
CA ALA A 33 17.67 4.40 0.73
C ALA A 33 18.97 4.47 1.56
N GLU A 34 20.07 4.94 0.96
CA GLU A 34 21.36 5.11 1.64
C GLU A 34 21.27 6.19 2.74
N VAL A 35 20.61 7.32 2.43
CA VAL A 35 20.34 8.40 3.39
C VAL A 35 19.47 7.89 4.54
N PHE A 36 18.38 7.17 4.23
CA PHE A 36 17.52 6.58 5.26
C PHE A 36 18.31 5.67 6.21
N THR A 37 19.09 4.72 5.67
CA THR A 37 19.86 3.78 6.50
C THR A 37 20.93 4.46 7.35
N SER A 38 21.64 5.44 6.78
CA SER A 38 22.74 6.12 7.46
C SER A 38 22.25 7.10 8.53
N GLN A 39 21.15 7.80 8.27
CA GLN A 39 20.54 8.72 9.24
C GLN A 39 19.86 7.99 10.40
N LEU A 40 19.47 6.73 10.19
CA LEU A 40 18.65 5.96 11.11
C LEU A 40 19.29 4.59 11.45
N GLU A 41 20.63 4.54 11.54
CA GLU A 41 21.38 3.30 11.80
C GLU A 41 20.95 2.56 13.09
N GLY A 42 20.44 3.31 14.07
CA GLY A 42 19.96 2.77 15.35
C GLY A 42 18.56 2.18 15.32
N MET A 43 17.78 2.36 14.24
CA MET A 43 16.34 2.10 14.20
C MET A 43 15.98 0.63 13.91
N LYS A 44 16.76 -0.31 14.44
CA LYS A 44 16.59 -1.75 14.17
C LYS A 44 15.40 -2.41 14.90
N GLN A 45 14.77 -1.71 15.84
CA GLN A 45 13.67 -2.24 16.68
C GLN A 45 12.29 -1.66 16.35
N ILE A 46 12.17 -0.86 15.30
CA ILE A 46 10.90 -0.21 14.99
C ILE A 46 9.87 -1.23 14.50
N GLU A 47 8.72 -1.18 15.13
CA GLU A 47 7.55 -1.99 14.80
C GLU A 47 6.50 -1.17 14.03
N GLU A 48 6.49 0.15 14.16
CA GLU A 48 5.51 1.04 13.52
C GLU A 48 6.14 2.26 12.87
N LEU A 49 5.79 2.52 11.62
CA LEU A 49 6.13 3.73 10.87
C LEU A 49 4.84 4.48 10.52
N ASP A 50 4.74 5.74 10.91
CA ASP A 50 3.62 6.63 10.60
C ASP A 50 4.15 7.86 9.89
N ILE A 51 3.67 8.13 8.68
CA ILE A 51 4.05 9.29 7.89
C ILE A 51 2.78 10.04 7.52
N SER A 52 2.65 11.27 8.00
CA SER A 52 1.47 12.10 7.81
C SER A 52 1.86 13.48 7.26
N ASP A 53 1.07 14.01 6.32
CA ASP A 53 1.24 15.34 5.72
C ASP A 53 2.66 15.66 5.18
N CYS A 54 3.39 14.62 4.76
CA CYS A 54 4.75 14.75 4.26
C CYS A 54 4.75 14.98 2.74
N ASN A 55 4.43 16.20 2.33
CA ASN A 55 4.28 16.55 0.90
C ASN A 55 5.61 16.62 0.13
N SER A 56 6.76 16.48 0.79
CA SER A 56 8.06 16.28 0.12
C SER A 56 8.33 14.82 -0.25
N LEU A 57 7.62 13.86 0.36
CA LEU A 57 7.86 12.43 0.15
C LEU A 57 7.38 12.02 -1.23
N THR A 58 8.28 11.46 -2.05
CA THR A 58 7.94 10.99 -3.40
C THR A 58 8.01 9.47 -3.53
N SER A 59 8.84 8.81 -2.72
CA SER A 59 9.00 7.36 -2.68
C SER A 59 9.37 6.88 -1.27
N LEU A 60 9.47 5.57 -1.03
CA LEU A 60 9.82 5.04 0.29
C LEU A 60 10.79 3.87 0.15
N PRO A 61 11.88 3.80 0.93
CA PRO A 61 12.95 2.86 0.70
C PRO A 61 12.64 1.56 1.46
N ILE A 62 11.63 0.82 0.99
CA ILE A 62 11.09 -0.36 1.70
C ILE A 62 12.17 -1.39 2.05
N ARG A 63 13.25 -1.48 1.24
CA ARG A 63 14.38 -2.39 1.48
C ARG A 63 15.27 -1.97 2.66
N ALA A 64 15.32 -0.67 2.93
CA ALA A 64 16.08 -0.10 4.02
C ALA A 64 15.29 -0.11 5.34
N LEU A 65 13.98 -0.44 5.27
CA LEU A 65 13.16 -0.54 6.46
C LEU A 65 13.60 -1.72 7.34
N PRO A 66 13.53 -1.57 8.67
CA PRO A 66 13.85 -2.63 9.61
C PRO A 66 12.95 -3.85 9.40
N SER A 67 13.52 -5.06 9.49
CA SER A 67 12.73 -6.31 9.42
C SER A 67 11.76 -6.50 10.60
N THR A 68 11.95 -5.73 11.67
CA THR A 68 11.07 -5.64 12.85
C THR A 68 9.77 -4.88 12.59
N LEU A 69 9.66 -4.19 11.44
CA LEU A 69 8.52 -3.33 11.12
C LEU A 69 7.26 -4.13 10.82
N LYS A 70 6.20 -3.89 11.61
CA LYS A 70 4.92 -4.59 11.55
C LYS A 70 3.82 -3.77 10.88
N ARG A 71 3.85 -2.45 11.05
CA ARG A 71 2.81 -1.54 10.55
C ARG A 71 3.41 -0.33 9.87
N ILE A 72 2.87 0.00 8.70
CA ILE A 72 3.16 1.24 7.98
C ILE A 72 1.85 1.99 7.76
N ARG A 73 1.79 3.25 8.19
CA ARG A 73 0.69 4.18 7.94
C ARG A 73 1.21 5.36 7.14
N ILE A 74 0.57 5.64 6.01
CA ILE A 74 0.88 6.81 5.18
C ILE A 74 -0.42 7.60 4.98
N ARG A 75 -0.40 8.88 5.35
CA ARG A 75 -1.58 9.75 5.32
C ARG A 75 -1.21 11.10 4.70
N LEU A 76 -2.10 11.64 3.85
CA LEU A 76 -1.98 13.01 3.32
C LEU A 76 -0.64 13.30 2.59
N CYS A 77 0.06 12.28 2.10
CA CYS A 77 1.34 12.45 1.41
C CYS A 77 1.10 12.66 -0.08
N ARG A 78 0.79 13.90 -0.47
CA ARG A 78 0.25 14.18 -1.81
C ARG A 78 1.23 13.89 -2.94
N LYS A 79 2.54 14.04 -2.75
CA LYS A 79 3.54 13.81 -3.82
C LYS A 79 4.04 12.37 -3.93
N LEU A 80 3.57 11.46 -3.06
CA LEU A 80 4.00 10.08 -3.07
C LEU A 80 3.57 9.41 -4.37
N LYS A 81 4.54 8.92 -5.14
CA LYS A 81 4.34 8.13 -6.36
C LYS A 81 4.85 6.71 -6.10
N LEU A 82 4.06 5.71 -6.48
CA LEU A 82 4.44 4.30 -6.40
C LEU A 82 4.64 3.66 -7.79
N GLU A 83 4.79 4.48 -8.84
CA GLU A 83 5.01 4.06 -10.23
C GLU A 83 6.46 3.67 -10.54
N ALA A 84 6.64 2.77 -11.51
CA ALA A 84 7.88 2.66 -12.29
C ALA A 84 7.57 2.34 -13.77
N PRO A 85 8.43 2.79 -14.72
CA PRO A 85 8.00 3.11 -16.09
C PRO A 85 8.15 2.01 -17.14
N ASP A 86 8.69 0.84 -16.83
CA ASP A 86 8.94 -0.17 -17.86
C ASP A 86 8.30 -1.50 -17.52
N SER A 87 8.20 -2.37 -18.52
CA SER A 87 7.50 -3.66 -18.52
C SER A 87 8.51 -4.80 -18.36
N THR A 88 8.30 -5.74 -17.42
CA THR A 88 9.23 -6.77 -16.84
C THR A 88 9.89 -6.52 -15.44
N CYS A 89 9.16 -6.88 -14.38
CA CYS A 89 9.62 -7.12 -12.98
C CYS A 89 10.02 -5.88 -12.13
N TYR A 90 9.13 -5.40 -11.24
CA TYR A 90 9.36 -4.13 -10.50
C TYR A 90 9.08 -4.21 -9.00
N LEU A 91 9.92 -3.46 -8.26
CA LEU A 91 10.63 -3.84 -7.03
C LEU A 91 11.43 -5.15 -7.20
N ARG A 92 12.68 -5.03 -7.66
CA ARG A 92 13.65 -6.14 -7.78
C ARG A 92 14.04 -6.73 -6.41
N ILE A 93 13.13 -7.46 -5.77
CA ILE A 93 13.44 -8.34 -4.66
C ILE A 93 13.97 -9.64 -5.26
N LYS A 94 15.29 -9.77 -5.39
CA LYS A 94 15.91 -11.09 -5.49
C LYS A 94 16.22 -11.56 -4.07
N ARG A 95 15.54 -12.62 -3.63
CA ARG A 95 15.79 -13.37 -2.38
C ARG A 95 15.60 -12.56 -1.08
N CYS A 96 14.35 -12.33 -0.67
CA CYS A 96 14.03 -12.05 0.73
C CYS A 96 13.69 -13.37 1.43
N GLN A 97 14.58 -13.86 2.30
CA GLN A 97 14.31 -15.01 3.17
C GLN A 97 13.87 -14.61 4.59
N ASN A 98 13.57 -13.33 4.88
CA ASN A 98 13.40 -12.90 6.28
C ASN A 98 12.50 -11.68 6.58
N LEU A 99 11.56 -11.30 5.70
CA LEU A 99 10.51 -10.33 6.06
C LEU A 99 9.29 -11.05 6.64
N ASN A 100 9.45 -11.69 7.80
CA ASN A 100 8.36 -12.35 8.52
C ASN A 100 7.47 -11.38 9.33
N GLY A 101 7.73 -10.06 9.29
CA GLY A 101 7.20 -9.11 10.27
C GLY A 101 6.12 -8.13 9.80
N THR A 102 6.11 -7.70 8.53
CA THR A 102 5.20 -6.61 8.10
C THR A 102 3.80 -7.12 7.81
N GLU A 103 2.91 -7.00 8.79
CA GLU A 103 1.56 -7.57 8.77
C GLU A 103 0.53 -6.65 8.10
N ARG A 104 0.65 -5.32 8.20
CA ARG A 104 -0.41 -4.38 7.80
C ARG A 104 0.11 -3.09 7.14
N LEU A 105 -0.45 -2.74 5.97
CA LEU A 105 -0.22 -1.46 5.28
C LEU A 105 -1.54 -0.67 5.18
N TYR A 106 -1.49 0.58 5.65
CA TYR A 106 -2.61 1.52 5.58
C TYR A 106 -2.21 2.78 4.81
N ILE A 107 -2.92 3.07 3.72
CA ILE A 107 -2.74 4.26 2.88
C ILE A 107 -4.03 5.05 2.89
N SER A 108 -3.97 6.35 3.22
CA SER A 108 -5.16 7.19 3.19
C SER A 108 -4.93 8.61 2.66
N CYS A 109 -5.94 9.15 1.95
CA CYS A 109 -5.97 10.53 1.46
C CYS A 109 -4.74 10.91 0.62
N CYS A 110 -4.25 9.99 -0.22
CA CYS A 110 -3.12 10.24 -1.12
C CYS A 110 -3.61 10.62 -2.52
N GLU A 111 -3.34 11.86 -2.93
CA GLU A 111 -3.94 12.47 -4.13
C GLU A 111 -3.21 12.16 -5.45
N ASN A 112 -1.99 11.63 -5.44
CA ASN A 112 -1.24 11.30 -6.68
C ASN A 112 -0.88 9.81 -6.82
N VAL A 113 -1.40 8.95 -5.95
CA VAL A 113 -1.19 7.51 -6.09
C VAL A 113 -2.14 7.00 -7.17
N GLU A 114 -1.62 6.81 -8.38
CA GLU A 114 -2.39 6.28 -9.50
C GLU A 114 -2.31 4.75 -9.61
N ILE A 115 -1.16 4.19 -9.26
CA ILE A 115 -0.90 2.75 -9.29
C ILE A 115 -0.23 2.35 -7.99
N LEU A 116 -0.75 1.31 -7.33
CA LEU A 116 -0.07 0.70 -6.19
C LEU A 116 0.92 -0.36 -6.69
N SER A 117 2.18 -0.27 -6.28
CA SER A 117 3.20 -1.31 -6.55
C SER A 117 3.68 -1.89 -5.22
N VAL A 118 3.58 -3.20 -5.06
CA VAL A 118 3.99 -3.91 -3.84
C VAL A 118 5.01 -4.98 -4.21
N ALA A 119 6.04 -5.16 -3.39
CA ALA A 119 7.13 -6.06 -3.71
C ALA A 119 6.82 -7.54 -3.35
N CYS A 120 7.47 -8.46 -4.08
CA CYS A 120 7.41 -9.90 -3.84
C CYS A 120 8.07 -10.29 -2.51
N GLY A 121 7.37 -11.07 -1.68
CA GLY A 121 7.92 -11.63 -0.43
C GLY A 121 7.67 -10.81 0.82
N ILE A 122 6.74 -9.84 0.77
CA ILE A 122 6.20 -9.21 1.97
C ILE A 122 5.12 -10.14 2.53
N GLN A 123 5.25 -10.56 3.79
CA GLN A 123 4.20 -11.32 4.50
C GLN A 123 3.06 -10.40 4.98
N MET A 124 2.58 -9.53 4.09
CA MET A 124 1.48 -8.63 4.39
C MET A 124 0.20 -9.43 4.49
N THR A 125 -0.49 -9.28 5.62
CA THR A 125 -1.77 -9.94 5.90
C THR A 125 -2.95 -9.01 5.68
N SER A 126 -2.75 -7.70 5.79
CA SER A 126 -3.81 -6.69 5.62
C SER A 126 -3.34 -5.51 4.79
N LEU A 127 -4.10 -5.17 3.75
CA LEU A 127 -3.91 -3.98 2.93
C LEU A 127 -5.20 -3.15 3.00
N SER A 128 -5.06 -1.90 3.43
CA SER A 128 -6.18 -0.97 3.54
C SER A 128 -5.87 0.33 2.80
N ILE A 129 -6.74 0.72 1.88
CA ILE A 129 -6.62 1.94 1.08
C ILE A 129 -7.90 2.75 1.22
N TYR A 130 -7.76 4.01 1.63
CA TYR A 130 -8.89 4.91 1.94
C TYR A 130 -8.73 6.27 1.24
N ASP A 131 -9.76 6.76 0.55
CA ASP A 131 -9.80 8.12 -0.02
C ASP A 131 -8.61 8.45 -0.96
N CYS A 132 -8.14 7.44 -1.72
CA CYS A 132 -7.12 7.62 -2.75
C CYS A 132 -7.78 7.93 -4.10
N LYS A 133 -8.11 9.21 -4.31
CA LYS A 133 -8.99 9.65 -5.40
C LYS A 133 -8.46 9.44 -6.82
N LYS A 134 -7.15 9.28 -7.01
CA LYS A 134 -6.55 9.02 -8.33
C LYS A 134 -6.11 7.58 -8.53
N LEU A 135 -6.32 6.69 -7.54
CA LEU A 135 -5.88 5.30 -7.65
C LEU A 135 -6.70 4.59 -8.72
N LYS A 136 -6.05 4.24 -9.83
CA LYS A 136 -6.65 3.55 -10.97
C LYS A 136 -6.49 2.04 -10.88
N ARG A 137 -5.35 1.57 -10.36
CA ARG A 137 -4.98 0.14 -10.41
C ARG A 137 -4.25 -0.34 -9.16
N LEU A 138 -4.56 -1.57 -8.75
CA LEU A 138 -3.82 -2.34 -7.76
C LEU A 138 -2.58 -3.01 -8.40
N PRO A 139 -1.66 -3.60 -7.59
CA PRO A 139 -0.45 -4.21 -8.13
C PRO A 139 -0.78 -5.37 -9.07
N GLU A 140 -0.18 -5.43 -10.25
CA GLU A 140 -0.33 -6.62 -11.10
C GLU A 140 0.26 -7.86 -10.41
N ARG A 141 -0.36 -9.03 -10.62
CA ARG A 141 0.09 -10.31 -10.01
C ARG A 141 0.08 -10.30 -8.47
N MET A 142 -0.91 -9.68 -7.83
CA MET A 142 -1.08 -9.71 -6.36
C MET A 142 -0.97 -11.11 -5.77
N GLN A 143 -1.50 -12.12 -6.47
CA GLN A 143 -1.40 -13.52 -6.04
C GLN A 143 0.05 -13.97 -5.76
N GLU A 144 1.02 -13.49 -6.53
CA GLU A 144 2.43 -13.82 -6.39
C GLU A 144 3.17 -12.86 -5.46
N LEU A 145 2.78 -11.58 -5.49
CA LEU A 145 3.44 -10.52 -4.71
C LEU A 145 3.04 -10.56 -3.24
N LEU A 146 1.78 -10.92 -2.97
CA LEU A 146 1.13 -10.87 -1.66
C LEU A 146 0.48 -12.22 -1.32
N PRO A 147 1.25 -13.33 -1.31
CA PRO A 147 0.69 -14.67 -1.12
C PRO A 147 0.07 -14.90 0.27
N SER A 148 0.43 -14.06 1.25
CA SER A 148 -0.03 -14.11 2.64
C SER A 148 -1.18 -13.14 2.96
N LEU A 149 -1.68 -12.38 1.96
CA LEU A 149 -2.74 -11.40 2.18
C LEU A 149 -4.05 -12.09 2.55
N LYS A 150 -4.62 -11.70 3.68
CA LYS A 150 -5.88 -12.20 4.22
C LYS A 150 -6.98 -11.15 4.17
N GLU A 151 -6.63 -9.87 4.28
CA GLU A 151 -7.58 -8.77 4.34
C GLU A 151 -7.23 -7.73 3.28
N LEU A 152 -8.20 -7.38 2.44
CA LEU A 152 -8.13 -6.28 1.50
C LEU A 152 -9.31 -5.34 1.74
N GLN A 153 -9.01 -4.08 2.05
CA GLN A 153 -10.02 -3.05 2.27
C GLN A 153 -9.76 -1.87 1.32
N LEU A 154 -10.78 -1.50 0.55
CA LEU A 154 -10.78 -0.39 -0.39
C LEU A 154 -11.97 0.50 -0.06
N SER A 155 -11.72 1.79 0.17
CA SER A 155 -12.79 2.71 0.54
C SER A 155 -12.58 4.08 -0.10
N HIS A 156 -13.64 4.68 -0.64
CA HIS A 156 -13.62 6.01 -1.27
C HIS A 156 -12.52 6.16 -2.35
N CYS A 157 -12.32 5.13 -3.18
CA CYS A 157 -11.38 5.16 -4.31
C CYS A 157 -12.19 5.13 -5.62
N PRO A 158 -12.64 6.29 -6.14
CA PRO A 158 -13.56 6.36 -7.29
C PRO A 158 -12.93 5.97 -8.63
N GLU A 159 -11.62 6.09 -8.79
CA GLU A 159 -10.93 5.87 -10.07
C GLU A 159 -10.46 4.43 -10.30
N ILE A 160 -10.59 3.55 -9.31
CA ILE A 160 -10.14 2.16 -9.45
C ILE A 160 -11.12 1.38 -10.32
N GLU A 161 -10.65 0.84 -11.44
CA GLU A 161 -11.53 0.25 -12.46
C GLU A 161 -11.69 -1.26 -12.30
N SER A 162 -10.60 -1.98 -11.99
CA SER A 162 -10.63 -3.44 -11.96
C SER A 162 -9.58 -4.04 -11.03
N PHE A 163 -9.76 -5.32 -10.70
CA PHE A 163 -8.70 -6.13 -10.10
C PHE A 163 -7.64 -6.49 -11.15
N PRO A 164 -6.38 -6.72 -10.73
CA PRO A 164 -5.29 -7.07 -11.66
C PRO A 164 -5.58 -8.38 -12.38
N ASN A 165 -5.03 -8.56 -13.59
CA ASN A 165 -5.29 -9.72 -14.46
C ASN A 165 -4.91 -11.08 -13.85
N GLY A 166 -4.03 -11.08 -12.83
CA GLY A 166 -3.70 -12.27 -12.04
C GLY A 166 -4.75 -12.67 -10.99
N GLY A 167 -5.74 -11.82 -10.75
CA GLY A 167 -6.73 -11.97 -9.68
C GLY A 167 -6.18 -11.61 -8.29
N LEU A 168 -7.07 -11.71 -7.30
CA LEU A 168 -6.73 -11.54 -5.88
C LEU A 168 -6.03 -12.79 -5.30
N PRO A 169 -5.27 -12.66 -4.20
CA PRO A 169 -4.63 -13.79 -3.54
C PRO A 169 -5.63 -14.86 -3.04
N PHE A 170 -5.37 -16.15 -3.28
CA PHE A 170 -6.30 -17.24 -2.93
C PHE A 170 -6.56 -17.41 -1.42
N HIS A 171 -5.64 -16.93 -0.58
CA HIS A 171 -5.76 -16.97 0.87
C HIS A 171 -6.53 -15.77 1.44
N LEU A 172 -7.08 -14.90 0.59
CA LEU A 172 -7.89 -13.77 1.02
C LEU A 172 -9.12 -14.28 1.77
N GLN A 173 -9.34 -13.75 2.97
CA GLN A 173 -10.41 -14.11 3.89
C GLN A 173 -11.46 -13.00 3.99
N LEU A 174 -11.03 -11.75 3.86
CA LEU A 174 -11.88 -10.57 3.96
C LEU A 174 -11.63 -9.65 2.76
N LEU A 175 -12.71 -9.31 2.06
CA LEU A 175 -12.73 -8.27 1.04
C LEU A 175 -13.79 -7.23 1.39
N TRP A 176 -13.34 -6.00 1.66
CA TRP A 176 -14.22 -4.88 1.97
C TRP A 176 -14.05 -3.79 0.93
N ILE A 177 -15.14 -3.43 0.25
CA ILE A 177 -15.17 -2.40 -0.77
C ILE A 177 -16.29 -1.42 -0.42
N ILE A 178 -15.96 -0.14 -0.23
CA ILE A 178 -16.93 0.91 0.12
C ILE A 178 -16.74 2.10 -0.81
N ASN A 179 -17.77 2.55 -1.51
CA ASN A 179 -17.73 3.76 -2.36
C ASN A 179 -16.56 3.73 -3.39
N CYS A 180 -16.38 2.59 -4.06
CA CYS A 180 -15.45 2.41 -5.18
C CYS A 180 -16.25 2.02 -6.44
N GLU A 181 -16.99 2.98 -6.99
CA GLU A 181 -18.05 2.73 -7.99
C GLU A 181 -17.54 2.03 -9.25
N LYS A 182 -16.47 2.54 -9.88
CA LYS A 182 -15.90 1.95 -11.10
C LYS A 182 -15.54 0.47 -10.91
N LEU A 183 -14.90 0.14 -9.78
CA LEU A 183 -14.51 -1.24 -9.43
C LEU A 183 -15.72 -2.15 -9.25
N VAL A 184 -16.76 -1.68 -8.57
CA VAL A 184 -17.99 -2.46 -8.30
C VAL A 184 -18.84 -2.63 -9.57
N ASN A 185 -18.77 -1.69 -10.50
CA ASN A 185 -19.47 -1.78 -11.79
C ASN A 185 -18.86 -2.85 -12.69
N ASP A 186 -17.54 -3.07 -12.63
CA ASP A 186 -16.83 -4.13 -13.36
C ASP A 186 -16.72 -5.46 -12.58
N ARG A 187 -17.65 -5.73 -11.66
CA ARG A 187 -17.59 -6.91 -10.76
C ARG A 187 -17.68 -8.27 -11.43
N LYS A 188 -18.10 -8.33 -12.70
CA LYS A 188 -18.25 -9.58 -13.46
C LYS A 188 -16.91 -10.28 -13.69
N GLU A 189 -15.81 -9.53 -13.74
CA GLU A 189 -14.47 -10.04 -14.02
C GLU A 189 -13.66 -10.39 -12.75
N TRP A 190 -14.25 -10.24 -11.55
CA TRP A 190 -13.51 -10.43 -10.30
C TRP A 190 -13.07 -11.87 -10.03
N ARG A 191 -13.70 -12.85 -10.67
CA ARG A 191 -13.43 -14.28 -10.52
C ARG A 191 -13.34 -14.73 -9.06
N LEU A 192 -14.26 -14.22 -8.23
CA LEU A 192 -14.28 -14.48 -6.78
C LEU A 192 -14.47 -15.97 -6.45
N GLU A 193 -14.99 -16.77 -7.38
CA GLU A 193 -15.11 -18.23 -7.25
C GLU A 193 -13.75 -18.93 -7.05
N ARG A 194 -12.64 -18.27 -7.41
CA ARG A 194 -11.28 -18.78 -7.17
C ARG A 194 -10.80 -18.54 -5.74
N LEU A 195 -11.48 -17.70 -4.96
CA LEU A 195 -11.11 -17.31 -3.60
C LEU A 195 -11.73 -18.25 -2.56
N LEU A 196 -11.23 -19.49 -2.53
CA LEU A 196 -11.76 -20.55 -1.66
C LEU A 196 -11.63 -20.26 -0.15
N SER A 197 -10.78 -19.29 0.22
CA SER A 197 -10.58 -18.88 1.63
C SER A 197 -11.46 -17.71 2.05
N LEU A 198 -12.26 -17.13 1.14
CA LEU A 198 -13.04 -15.92 1.41
C LEU A 198 -14.18 -16.25 2.39
N ARG A 199 -14.19 -15.56 3.52
CA ARG A 199 -15.17 -15.71 4.61
C ARG A 199 -16.10 -14.52 4.70
N GLU A 200 -15.59 -13.34 4.41
CA GLU A 200 -16.29 -12.08 4.55
C GLU A 200 -16.13 -11.26 3.27
N LEU A 201 -17.28 -10.91 2.67
CA LEU A 201 -17.37 -10.01 1.52
C LEU A 201 -18.34 -8.90 1.88
N CYS A 202 -17.85 -7.67 1.93
CA CYS A 202 -18.64 -6.49 2.21
C CYS A 202 -18.50 -5.51 1.05
N ILE A 203 -19.59 -5.24 0.35
CA ILE A 203 -19.64 -4.27 -0.75
C ILE A 203 -20.72 -3.24 -0.39
N PHE A 204 -20.32 -1.98 -0.26
CA PHE A 204 -21.22 -0.86 -0.04
C PHE A 204 -20.97 0.20 -1.10
N HIS A 205 -21.99 0.57 -1.86
CA HIS A 205 -21.95 1.73 -2.75
C HIS A 205 -23.28 2.47 -2.62
N ASN A 206 -23.30 3.77 -2.88
CA ASN A 206 -24.47 4.62 -2.72
C ASN A 206 -25.51 4.46 -3.85
N GLY A 207 -25.80 3.23 -4.27
CA GLY A 207 -27.01 2.89 -5.02
C GLY A 207 -27.19 3.51 -6.40
N SER A 208 -26.16 4.08 -7.02
CA SER A 208 -26.18 4.38 -8.46
C SER A 208 -25.96 3.09 -9.26
N ASP A 209 -26.87 2.13 -9.09
CA ASP A 209 -27.07 1.09 -10.10
C ASP A 209 -27.62 1.81 -11.34
N GLU A 210 -26.75 2.33 -12.20
CA GLU A 210 -27.13 2.45 -13.60
C GLU A 210 -27.23 1.03 -14.12
N GLU A 211 -28.46 0.49 -14.13
CA GLU A 211 -28.79 -0.71 -14.89
C GLU A 211 -28.23 -0.53 -16.29
N ILE A 212 -27.20 -1.31 -16.63
CA ILE A 212 -26.84 -1.52 -18.03
C ILE A 212 -28.03 -2.25 -18.63
N VAL A 213 -28.96 -1.48 -19.19
CA VAL A 213 -30.03 -1.98 -20.05
C VAL A 213 -29.32 -2.78 -21.14
N GLY A 214 -29.49 -4.10 -21.10
CA GLY A 214 -29.04 -4.96 -22.18
C GLY A 214 -29.84 -4.58 -23.41
N ASP A 215 -29.19 -3.92 -24.37
CA ASP A 215 -29.68 -3.89 -25.74
C ASP A 215 -29.54 -5.31 -26.30
N GLU A 216 -30.61 -6.09 -26.20
CA GLU A 216 -30.85 -7.22 -27.09
C GLU A 216 -31.27 -6.66 -28.46
N ASN A 217 -30.47 -6.94 -29.49
CA ASN A 217 -30.89 -6.95 -30.90
C ASN A 217 -30.17 -8.07 -31.65
#